data_AF-A0AAU6QQS8-F1
#
_entry.id   AF-A0AAU6QQS8-F1
#
_cell.length_a   1.000
_cell.length_b   1.000
_cell.length_c   1.000
_cell.angle_alpha   90.00
_cell.angle_beta   90.00
_cell.angle_gamma   90.00
#
_symmetry.space_group_name_H-M   'P 1'
#
loop_
_entity.id
_entity.type
_entity.pdbx_description
1 polymer ?
#
loop_
_entity_poly.entity_id
_entity_poly.type
_entity_poly.pdbx_seq_one_letter_code
_entity_poly.pdbx_strand_id
1 'polypeptide(L)' 'MEKAERSLRFMVEKWLVMAPLVSVRVTRGSRARSNQRRYVCVEALQSAGTFAIYLFRQVDGTWDVFPADAERPAMSVF' A
#
# COMPACT_ATOMS: atom_id res chain seq x y z
N MET A 1 2.97 -11.91 20.53
CA MET A 1 3.45 -12.41 19.22
C MET A 1 4.22 -11.29 18.57
N GLU A 2 5.55 -11.38 18.51
CA GLU A 2 6.33 -10.45 17.69
C GLU A 2 5.92 -10.62 16.23
N LYS A 3 5.40 -9.54 15.65
CA LYS A 3 5.11 -9.49 14.21
C LYS A 3 6.48 -9.35 13.54
N ALA A 4 7.06 -10.47 13.08
CA ALA A 4 8.32 -10.43 12.35
C ALA A 4 8.27 -9.30 11.33
N GLU A 5 9.11 -8.28 11.49
CA GLU A 5 9.11 -7.08 10.65
C GLU A 5 9.47 -7.49 9.22
N ARG A 6 8.46 -7.85 8.42
CA ARG A 6 8.63 -8.14 7.01
C ARG A 6 8.67 -6.81 6.30
N SER A 7 9.76 -6.55 5.60
CA SER A 7 9.87 -5.36 4.77
C SER A 7 8.74 -5.36 3.74
N LEU A 8 8.24 -4.17 3.39
CA LEU A 8 7.25 -4.00 2.33
C LEU A 8 7.71 -4.65 1.03
N ARG A 9 9.02 -4.52 0.75
CA ARG A 9 9.69 -5.17 -0.38
C ARG A 9 9.51 -6.68 -0.37
N PHE A 10 9.75 -7.35 0.76
CA PHE A 10 9.59 -8.80 0.88
C PHE A 10 8.13 -9.24 0.63
N MET A 11 7.15 -8.50 1.15
CA MET A 11 5.73 -8.78 0.90
C MET A 11 5.37 -8.65 -0.58
N VAL A 12 5.84 -7.57 -1.21
CA VAL A 12 5.62 -7.29 -2.63
C VAL A 12 6.27 -8.37 -3.49
N GLU A 13 7.53 -8.71 -3.25
CA GLU A 13 8.22 -9.80 -3.96
C GLU A 13 7.43 -11.11 -3.85
N LYS A 14 6.95 -11.46 -2.65
CA LYS A 14 6.16 -12.69 -2.44
C LYS A 14 4.85 -12.71 -3.23
N TRP A 15 4.13 -11.60 -3.33
CA TRP A 15 2.91 -11.52 -4.15
C TRP A 15 3.21 -11.69 -5.64
N LEU A 16 4.35 -11.18 -6.08
CA LEU A 16 4.73 -11.11 -7.48
C LEU A 16 5.36 -12.40 -8.01
N VAL A 17 5.87 -13.28 -7.14
CA VAL A 17 6.41 -14.60 -7.52
C VAL A 17 5.40 -15.47 -8.28
N MET A 18 4.10 -15.29 -8.04
CA MET A 18 3.05 -16.11 -8.65
C MET A 18 2.53 -15.55 -9.98
N ALA A 19 2.98 -14.37 -10.42
CA ALA A 19 2.51 -13.72 -11.64
C ALA A 19 3.59 -13.73 -12.74
N PRO A 20 3.23 -14.00 -14.01
CA PRO A 20 4.16 -13.90 -15.14
C PRO A 20 4.39 -12.41 -15.49
N LEU A 21 5.20 -11.75 -14.67
CA LEU A 21 5.48 -10.33 -14.75
C LEU A 21 6.64 -10.05 -15.70
N VAL A 22 6.46 -9.08 -16.57
CA VAL A 22 7.48 -8.55 -17.48
C VAL A 22 8.36 -7.55 -16.74
N SER A 23 7.78 -6.71 -15.88
CA SER A 23 8.54 -5.76 -15.07
C SER A 23 7.75 -5.29 -13.84
N VAL A 24 8.47 -4.83 -12.83
CA VAL A 24 7.91 -4.31 -11.56
C VAL A 24 8.65 -3.03 -11.20
N ARG A 25 7.90 -1.99 -10.83
CA ARG A 25 8.42 -0.73 -10.32
C ARG A 25 7.76 -0.39 -9.00
N VAL A 26 8.56 -0.08 -8.00
CA VAL A 26 8.10 0.40 -6.70
C VAL A 26 8.42 1.89 -6.60
N THR A 27 7.40 2.73 -6.52
CA THR A 27 7.57 4.18 -6.34
C THR A 27 7.03 4.62 -4.99
N ARG A 28 7.79 5.46 -4.29
CA ARG A 28 7.34 6.06 -3.05
C ARG A 28 6.61 7.35 -3.36
N GLY A 29 5.31 7.39 -3.08
CA GLY A 29 4.49 8.58 -3.19
C GLY A 29 4.48 9.40 -1.92
N SER A 30 4.26 10.71 -2.04
CA SER A 30 3.97 11.58 -0.91
C SER A 30 2.68 12.36 -1.17
N ARG A 31 1.75 12.32 -0.19
CA ARG A 31 0.57 13.20 -0.05
C ARG A 31 -0.47 13.09 -1.17
N ALA A 32 -1.58 12.40 -0.88
CA ALA A 32 -2.88 12.81 -1.45
C ALA A 32 -3.32 14.09 -0.73
N ARG A 33 -3.71 15.14 -1.48
CA ARG A 33 -3.92 16.51 -0.96
C ARG A 33 -4.89 16.63 0.22
N SER A 34 -5.73 15.63 0.45
CA SER A 34 -6.73 15.64 1.53
C SER A 34 -6.27 14.97 2.84
N ASN A 35 -5.20 14.17 2.86
CA ASN A 35 -4.93 13.31 4.04
C ASN A 35 -3.46 13.20 4.46
N GLN A 36 -2.51 13.94 3.87
CA GLN A 36 -1.05 13.98 4.20
C GLN A 36 -0.32 12.61 4.35
N ARG A 37 -0.98 11.47 4.12
CA ARG A 37 -0.44 10.14 4.41
C ARG A 37 0.52 9.68 3.32
N ARG A 38 1.55 8.96 3.76
CA ARG A 38 2.56 8.36 2.89
C ARG A 38 1.97 7.10 2.25
N TYR A 39 2.24 6.91 0.97
CA TYR A 39 1.88 5.68 0.28
C TYR A 39 3.06 5.18 -0.56
N VAL A 40 3.04 3.89 -0.89
CA VAL A 40 3.91 3.26 -1.87
C VAL A 40 3.03 2.74 -2.99
N CYS A 41 3.39 3.04 -4.23
CA CYS A 41 2.76 2.47 -5.41
C CYS A 41 3.65 1.35 -5.95
N VAL A 42 3.04 0.19 -6.20
CA VAL A 42 3.66 -0.95 -6.86
C VAL A 42 3.00 -1.07 -8.22
N GLU A 43 3.74 -0.70 -9.25
CA GLU A 43 3.31 -0.84 -10.65
C GLU A 43 3.93 -2.11 -11.22
N ALA A 44 3.12 -2.90 -11.90
CA ALA A 44 3.57 -4.13 -12.51
C ALA A 44 3.01 -4.27 -13.94
N LEU A 45 3.85 -4.74 -14.84
CA LEU A 45 3.51 -5.08 -16.21
C LEU A 45 3.48 -6.60 -16.35
N GLN A 46 2.39 -7.14 -16.88
CA GLN A 46 2.22 -8.54 -17.26
C GLN A 46 1.79 -8.64 -18.73
N SER A 47 1.88 -9.84 -19.30
CA SER A 47 1.47 -10.10 -20.70
C SER A 47 0.03 -9.65 -20.99
N ALA A 48 -0.86 -9.79 -20.01
CA ALA A 48 -2.27 -9.41 -20.13
C ALA A 48 -2.57 -7.92 -19.85
N GLY A 49 -1.58 -7.11 -19.45
CA GLY A 49 -1.78 -5.68 -19.15
C GLY A 49 -0.95 -5.15 -17.98
N THR A 50 -1.28 -3.95 -17.51
CA THR A 50 -0.64 -3.31 -16.35
C THR A 50 -1.60 -3.23 -15.17
N PHE A 51 -1.05 -3.30 -13.96
CA PHE A 51 -1.80 -3.00 -12.74
C PHE A 51 -0.94 -2.21 -11.75
N ALA A 52 -1.61 -1.51 -10.84
CA ALA A 52 -0.98 -0.76 -9.76
C ALA A 52 -1.65 -1.11 -8.42
N ILE A 53 -0.84 -1.33 -7.39
CA ILE A 53 -1.29 -1.50 -6.00
C ILE A 53 -0.76 -0.36 -5.17
N TYR A 54 -1.65 0.27 -4.40
CA TYR A 54 -1.31 1.34 -3.46
C TYR A 54 -1.32 0.79 -2.05
N LEU A 55 -0.21 0.98 -1.35
CA LEU A 55 -0.02 0.61 0.06
C LEU A 55 0.08 1.89 0.87
N PHE A 56 -0.85 2.07 1.81
CA PHE A 56 -0.97 3.24 2.66
C PHE A 56 -0.36 2.95 4.02
N ARG A 57 0.41 3.93 4.53
CA ARG A 57 0.94 3.83 5.89
C ARG A 57 -0.15 4.17 6.90
N GLN A 58 -0.46 3.21 7.76
CA GLN A 58 -1.39 3.32 8.87
C GLN A 58 -0.80 4.13 10.02
N VAL A 59 -1.64 4.55 10.97
CA VAL A 59 -1.21 5.35 12.14
C VAL A 59 -0.28 4.54 13.04
N ASP A 60 -0.52 3.23 13.17
CA ASP A 60 0.32 2.28 13.91
C ASP A 60 1.65 1.94 13.21
N GLY A 61 1.92 2.56 12.05
CA GLY A 61 3.13 2.35 11.27
C GLY A 61 3.09 1.14 10.33
N THR A 62 2.00 0.36 10.34
CA THR A 62 1.80 -0.76 9.41
C THR A 62 1.44 -0.29 8.00
N TRP A 63 1.46 -1.22 7.03
CA TRP A 63 1.08 -0.97 5.64
C TRP A 63 -0.17 -1.77 5.31
N ASP A 64 -1.14 -1.13 4.67
CA ASP A 64 -2.39 -1.77 4.21
C ASP A 64 -2.80 -1.22 2.83
N VAL A 65 -3.60 -1.96 2.08
CA VAL A 65 -4.18 -1.54 0.79
C VAL A 65 -5.37 -0.59 0.96
N PHE A 66 -6.00 -0.62 2.13
CA PHE A 66 -7.02 0.35 2.48
C PHE A 66 -6.36 1.62 3.01
N PRO A 67 -6.79 2.81 2.53
CA PRO A 67 -6.38 4.04 3.18
C PRO A 67 -6.82 3.95 4.63
N ALA A 68 -5.90 4.29 5.54
CA ALA A 68 -6.23 4.43 6.95
C ALA A 68 -7.49 5.28 7.10
N ASP A 69 -8.39 4.88 7.99
CA ASP A 69 -9.64 5.60 8.21
C ASP A 69 -9.33 7.10 8.31
N ALA A 70 -9.80 7.84 7.30
CA ALA A 70 -10.00 9.27 7.47
C ALA A 70 -10.87 9.40 8.72
N GLU A 71 -10.63 10.39 9.58
CA GLU A 71 -11.56 10.65 10.68
C GLU A 71 -12.96 10.73 10.07
N ARG A 72 -13.73 9.66 10.26
CA ARG A 72 -15.08 9.59 9.74
C ARG A 72 -15.84 10.60 10.58
N PRO A 73 -16.60 11.53 9.99
CA PRO A 73 -17.49 12.37 10.76
C PRO A 73 -18.34 11.47 11.66
N ALA A 74 -18.05 11.47 12.95
CA ALA A 74 -18.78 10.70 13.94
C ALA A 74 -19.88 11.61 14.50
N MET A 75 -21.09 11.08 14.61
CA MET A 75 -22.18 11.80 15.27
C MET A 75 -21.87 11.79 16.78
N SER A 76 -21.36 12.91 17.31
CA SER A 76 -21.12 13.06 18.74
C SER A 76 -22.45 13.35 19.44
N VAL A 77 -22.83 12.52 20.41
CA VAL A 77 -23.88 12.86 21.37
C VAL A 77 -23.21 13.62 22.50
N PHE A 78 -23.63 14.86 22.72
CA PHE A 78 -23.25 15.68 23.88
C PHE A 78 -24.10 15.30 25.09
#